data_AF-A0A968HLW9-F1
#
_entry.id   AF-A0A968HLW9-F1
#
_cell.length_a   1.000
_cell.length_b   1.000
_cell.length_c   1.000
_cell.angle_alpha   90.00
_cell.angle_beta   90.00
_cell.angle_gamma   90.00
#
_symmetry.space_group_name_H-M   'P 1'
#
loop_
_entity.id
_entity.type
_entity.pdbx_description
1 polymer ?
#
loop_
_entity_poly.entity_id
_entity_poly.type
_entity_poly.pdbx_seq_one_letter_code
_entity_poly.pdbx_strand_id
1 'polypeptide(L)'
;MYKHIILVSSGFALGLILASCKTDEPNPDHCVYAQGDETCAERYGAERPYCTSAECSGEGEGYHGCVGEEPSEECHYACGGGKTVEEDGTCVESGEETTETGEETTESEEETTTETGPCMVDEDCPEAGAEFCMGGECVGCEAFGNPDGKCMGLGDGGRPVCAEGECVECTEGKDYGCMGLTPVCDVEELECVACVWHEECEDACDMGEGSCFSEALADVFKAGTGFGFTSIQEAVNEVAGLSGKKGTVLVHDIGMATDFPENVVVPAGVKVAIVVAEGQAGTPVWEGQDAPALTVEAGAVVYLQGLKIANGTAEGVVVNGGEVWADRMEVVNNDGGGIVVDGGGELVLRNSFVGGNVTDANALHIEMGTAAITYTTLAGGAAASLALSCTAGDGVTVRNSLLVSRQAAMEVDCPNVTIETSALEMMLAGNTSLGEMADLTWFMGYTLGDFHLATPPAALGTAATWQPGDRWWTSTGSRGRRWWGTTTRERTGREAPIHPLRTARLRSPPQRSGRPPAPSPRALGSCAPSLPS
;
A
#
# COMPACT_ATOMS: atom_id res chain seq x y z
N MET A 1 50.32 46.37 14.16
CA MET A 1 50.29 47.44 13.13
C MET A 1 50.15 46.73 11.79
N TYR A 2 49.10 46.82 10.99
CA TYR A 2 48.05 47.82 10.79
C TYR A 2 46.71 47.10 10.56
N LYS A 3 45.63 47.73 11.03
CA LYS A 3 44.23 47.38 10.78
C LYS A 3 43.88 47.65 9.32
N HIS A 4 43.10 46.77 8.69
CA HIS A 4 42.04 47.21 7.77
C HIS A 4 40.78 46.37 7.96
N ILE A 5 39.80 47.04 8.52
CA ILE A 5 38.39 46.68 8.63
C ILE A 5 37.74 47.10 7.31
N ILE A 6 37.09 46.17 6.61
CA ILE A 6 36.10 46.50 5.58
C ILE A 6 34.73 46.11 6.13
N LEU A 7 34.00 47.16 6.52
CA LEU A 7 32.56 47.16 6.72
C LEU A 7 31.88 46.96 5.36
N VAL A 8 31.08 45.90 5.22
CA VAL A 8 30.00 45.86 4.23
C VAL A 8 28.69 45.87 5.00
N SER A 9 28.00 46.98 4.80
CA SER A 9 26.74 47.40 5.39
C SER A 9 25.53 46.68 4.80
N SER A 10 24.71 46.14 5.69
CA SER A 10 23.27 46.39 5.82
C SER A 10 22.42 46.54 4.55
N GLY A 11 21.52 45.57 4.34
CA GLY A 11 20.43 45.70 3.38
C GLY A 11 19.57 44.45 3.23
N PHE A 12 19.00 43.91 4.31
CA PHE A 12 17.89 42.95 4.19
C PHE A 12 16.71 43.45 5.01
N ALA A 13 15.74 44.04 4.31
CA ALA A 13 14.48 44.47 4.85
C ALA A 13 13.64 43.23 5.19
N LEU A 14 13.33 43.06 6.48
CA LEU A 14 12.32 42.12 6.96
C LEU A 14 10.96 42.46 6.35
N GLY A 15 10.52 41.65 5.39
CA GLY A 15 9.12 41.54 4.98
C GLY A 15 8.44 40.42 5.74
N LEU A 16 8.17 40.63 7.03
CA LEU A 16 7.29 39.77 7.84
C LEU A 16 5.84 40.04 7.39
N ILE A 17 5.38 39.31 6.38
CA ILE A 17 3.95 39.18 6.10
C ILE A 17 3.41 38.26 7.19
N LEU A 18 2.80 38.85 8.21
CA LEU A 18 1.94 38.14 9.14
C LEU A 18 0.78 37.58 8.30
N ALA A 19 0.88 36.30 7.91
CA ALA A 19 -0.29 35.53 7.55
C ALA A 19 -1.18 35.50 8.79
N SER A 20 -2.18 36.38 8.80
CA SER A 20 -3.21 36.40 9.81
C SER A 20 -3.96 35.07 9.71
N CYS A 21 -3.54 34.07 10.49
CA CYS A 21 -4.37 32.91 10.78
C CYS A 21 -5.62 33.48 11.45
N LYS A 22 -6.71 33.62 10.68
CA LYS A 22 -8.02 33.73 11.29
C LYS A 22 -8.25 32.39 11.95
N THR A 23 -8.01 32.31 13.25
CA THR A 23 -8.69 31.33 14.07
C THR A 23 -10.16 31.72 13.97
N ASP A 24 -10.92 31.01 13.14
CA ASP A 24 -12.36 31.15 13.16
C ASP A 24 -12.77 30.80 14.59
N GLU A 25 -13.18 31.82 15.36
CA GLU A 25 -13.70 31.60 16.70
C GLU A 25 -14.85 30.61 16.57
N PRO A 26 -14.82 29.46 17.28
CA PRO A 26 -15.87 28.46 17.18
C PRO A 26 -17.22 29.13 17.39
N ASN A 27 -18.17 28.88 16.49
CA ASN A 27 -19.50 29.46 16.59
C ASN A 27 -20.16 28.96 17.88
N PRO A 28 -20.36 29.81 18.91
CA PRO A 28 -20.93 29.36 20.18
C PRO A 28 -22.37 28.89 20.06
N ASP A 29 -23.05 29.22 18.95
CA ASP A 29 -24.40 28.76 18.64
C ASP A 29 -24.44 27.40 17.93
N HIS A 30 -23.29 26.77 17.65
CA HIS A 30 -23.24 25.42 17.10
C HIS A 30 -23.57 24.39 18.19
N CYS A 31 -24.37 23.38 17.89
CA CYS A 31 -24.87 22.42 18.89
C CYS A 31 -23.72 21.73 19.65
N VAL A 32 -22.60 21.44 18.96
CA VAL A 32 -21.36 20.88 19.53
C VAL A 32 -20.83 21.71 20.70
N TYR A 33 -20.95 23.04 20.67
CA TYR A 33 -20.48 23.92 21.75
C TYR A 33 -21.61 24.40 22.69
N ALA A 34 -22.86 24.05 22.38
CA ALA A 34 -24.05 24.35 23.16
C ALA A 34 -24.47 23.13 24.01
N GLN A 35 -25.77 22.81 24.08
CA GLN A 35 -26.33 21.67 24.83
C GLN A 35 -26.62 20.47 23.93
N GLY A 36 -25.83 20.25 22.87
CA GLY A 36 -25.95 19.09 22.00
C GLY A 36 -27.35 18.91 21.41
N ASP A 37 -27.93 17.73 21.62
CA ASP A 37 -29.24 17.33 21.09
C ASP A 37 -30.37 18.20 21.64
N GLU A 38 -30.28 18.68 22.89
CA GLU A 38 -31.28 19.59 23.48
C GLU A 38 -31.37 20.88 22.64
N THR A 39 -30.22 21.43 22.22
CA THR A 39 -30.18 22.61 21.36
C THR A 39 -30.80 22.35 19.99
N CYS A 40 -30.61 21.15 19.44
CA CYS A 40 -31.17 20.77 18.15
C CYS A 40 -32.69 20.54 18.22
N ALA A 41 -33.16 19.82 19.24
CA ALA A 41 -34.58 19.60 19.50
C ALA A 41 -35.34 20.90 19.77
N GLU A 42 -34.76 21.86 20.50
CA GLU A 42 -35.39 23.16 20.75
C GLU A 42 -35.52 24.01 19.47
N ARG A 43 -34.51 23.97 18.59
CA ARG A 43 -34.46 24.80 17.38
C ARG A 43 -35.24 24.22 16.21
N TYR A 44 -35.16 22.91 16.02
CA TYR A 44 -35.63 22.22 14.82
C TYR A 44 -36.65 21.11 15.11
N GLY A 45 -36.93 20.82 16.37
CA GLY A 45 -37.87 19.78 16.76
C GLY A 45 -37.44 18.40 16.28
N ALA A 46 -38.42 17.58 15.92
CA ALA A 46 -38.20 16.20 15.47
C ALA A 46 -37.59 16.09 14.06
N GLU A 47 -37.49 17.19 13.30
CA GLU A 47 -36.91 17.14 11.95
C GLU A 47 -35.38 16.99 12.00
N ARG A 48 -34.74 17.54 13.04
CA ARG A 48 -33.28 17.53 13.23
C ARG A 48 -32.91 17.47 14.71
N PRO A 49 -33.19 16.36 15.41
CA PRO A 49 -33.01 16.31 16.86
C PRO A 49 -31.57 16.04 17.29
N TYR A 50 -30.68 15.61 16.39
CA TYR A 50 -29.34 15.13 16.75
C TYR A 50 -28.24 16.13 16.39
N CYS A 51 -27.20 16.19 17.22
CA CYS A 51 -26.05 17.07 17.05
C CYS A 51 -24.82 16.33 16.51
N THR A 52 -24.22 16.88 15.44
CA THR A 52 -22.98 16.38 14.81
C THR A 52 -22.00 17.53 14.54
N SER A 53 -20.73 17.19 14.26
CA SER A 53 -19.74 18.11 13.70
C SER A 53 -19.81 18.15 12.16
N ALA A 54 -19.20 19.18 11.56
CA ALA A 54 -19.09 19.31 10.10
C ALA A 54 -18.15 18.27 9.47
N GLU A 55 -17.20 17.74 10.25
CA GLU A 55 -16.29 16.67 9.80
C GLU A 55 -17.04 15.34 9.62
N CYS A 56 -18.03 15.10 10.48
CA CYS A 56 -18.85 13.89 10.47
C CYS A 56 -20.01 13.94 9.47
N SER A 57 -20.65 15.10 9.30
CA SER A 57 -21.73 15.25 8.31
C SER A 57 -21.88 16.69 7.84
N GLY A 58 -21.73 16.87 6.52
CA GLY A 58 -21.99 18.15 5.86
C GLY A 58 -23.46 18.58 5.90
N GLU A 59 -24.40 17.67 6.21
CA GLU A 59 -25.83 18.00 6.26
C GLU A 59 -26.23 18.90 7.44
N GLY A 60 -25.38 18.94 8.48
CA GLY A 60 -25.53 19.86 9.61
C GLY A 60 -25.05 21.28 9.31
N GLU A 61 -24.30 21.49 8.22
CA GLU A 61 -23.83 22.81 7.81
C GLU A 61 -25.02 23.71 7.43
N GLY A 62 -25.09 24.89 8.07
CA GLY A 62 -26.23 25.81 7.93
C GLY A 62 -27.39 25.53 8.89
N TYR A 63 -27.36 24.42 9.63
CA TYR A 63 -28.33 24.06 10.66
C TYR A 63 -27.70 23.96 12.06
N HIS A 64 -26.64 24.74 12.30
CA HIS A 64 -25.92 24.75 13.58
C HIS A 64 -25.39 23.36 14.02
N GLY A 65 -25.12 22.45 13.08
CA GLY A 65 -24.68 21.09 13.36
C GLY A 65 -25.82 20.10 13.60
N CYS A 66 -27.09 20.49 13.43
CA CYS A 66 -28.23 19.62 13.68
C CYS A 66 -28.62 18.79 12.45
N VAL A 67 -28.76 17.48 12.62
CA VAL A 67 -29.11 16.50 11.59
C VAL A 67 -30.35 15.68 11.96
N GLY A 68 -31.00 15.11 10.96
CA GLY A 68 -32.26 14.37 11.10
C GLY A 68 -32.08 12.92 11.53
N GLU A 69 -30.97 12.31 11.16
CA GLU A 69 -30.61 10.93 11.50
C GLU A 69 -29.54 10.94 12.59
N GLU A 70 -29.59 9.93 13.47
CA GLU A 70 -28.66 9.82 14.60
C GLU A 70 -27.25 9.49 14.06
N PRO A 71 -26.23 10.31 14.37
CA PRO A 71 -24.85 10.02 13.98
C PRO A 71 -24.29 8.78 14.69
N SER A 72 -23.15 8.25 14.23
CA SER A 72 -22.38 7.26 15.00
C SER A 72 -21.88 7.84 16.33
N GLU A 73 -21.57 6.99 17.32
CA GLU A 73 -21.15 7.44 18.67
C GLU A 73 -19.94 8.38 18.66
N GLU A 74 -18.98 8.13 17.78
CA GLU A 74 -17.79 8.96 17.52
C GLU A 74 -18.10 10.35 16.92
N CYS A 75 -19.30 10.51 16.36
CA CYS A 75 -19.77 11.72 15.69
C CYS A 75 -20.99 12.37 16.37
N HIS A 76 -21.52 11.74 17.40
CA HIS A 76 -22.71 12.19 18.11
C HIS A 76 -22.30 13.02 19.32
N TYR A 77 -22.67 14.30 19.32
CA TYR A 77 -22.36 15.25 20.40
C TYR A 77 -23.60 15.50 21.25
N ALA A 78 -24.23 14.43 21.76
CA ALA A 78 -25.52 14.49 22.43
C ALA A 78 -25.58 15.54 23.55
N CYS A 79 -24.47 15.72 24.29
CA CYS A 79 -24.40 16.63 25.43
C CYS A 79 -23.78 18.00 25.10
N GLY A 80 -23.29 18.19 23.86
CA GLY A 80 -22.52 19.35 23.47
C GLY A 80 -21.17 19.44 24.20
N GLY A 81 -20.71 20.67 24.50
CA GLY A 81 -19.44 20.91 25.20
C GLY A 81 -18.17 20.47 24.45
N GLY A 82 -18.26 20.15 23.17
CA GLY A 82 -17.15 19.70 22.33
C GLY A 82 -16.74 18.24 22.53
N LYS A 83 -17.60 17.42 23.15
CA LYS A 83 -17.34 16.02 23.42
C LYS A 83 -18.38 15.09 22.80
N THR A 84 -17.92 13.94 22.33
CA THR A 84 -18.77 12.90 21.74
C THR A 84 -19.43 12.05 22.83
N VAL A 85 -20.40 11.20 22.46
CA VAL A 85 -21.06 10.27 23.38
C VAL A 85 -20.06 9.27 23.99
N GLU A 86 -19.03 8.87 23.24
CA GLU A 86 -17.94 8.03 23.78
C GLU A 86 -17.17 8.72 24.90
N GLU A 87 -16.98 10.04 24.81
CA GLU A 87 -16.25 10.82 25.79
C GLU A 87 -17.11 11.26 26.99
N ASP A 88 -18.41 11.53 26.76
CA ASP A 88 -19.35 12.02 27.77
C ASP A 88 -20.80 11.63 27.45
N GLY A 89 -21.17 10.36 27.64
CA GLY A 89 -22.53 9.86 27.45
C GLY A 89 -23.52 10.19 28.57
N THR A 90 -23.25 11.18 29.43
CA THR A 90 -24.05 11.42 30.65
C THR A 90 -25.46 11.95 30.39
N CYS A 91 -25.73 12.51 29.21
CA CYS A 91 -27.04 13.01 28.82
C CYS A 91 -27.85 12.04 27.94
N VAL A 92 -27.22 10.96 27.46
CA VAL A 92 -27.94 9.87 26.79
C VAL A 92 -28.47 9.00 27.92
N GLU A 93 -29.79 9.07 28.15
CA GLU A 93 -30.44 8.17 29.11
C GLU A 93 -30.19 6.73 28.66
N SER A 94 -29.21 6.07 29.28
CA SER A 94 -29.02 4.64 29.18
C SER A 94 -30.31 4.00 29.68
N GLY A 95 -31.13 3.51 28.73
CA GLY A 95 -32.36 2.82 29.03
C GLY A 95 -32.09 1.78 30.10
N GLU A 96 -32.79 1.91 31.23
CA GLU A 96 -32.59 1.11 32.43
C GLU A 96 -32.58 -0.40 32.11
N GLU A 97 -31.39 -1.02 32.12
CA GLU A 97 -31.28 -2.46 32.34
C GLU A 97 -31.82 -2.76 33.74
N THR A 98 -33.06 -3.25 33.78
CA THR A 98 -33.69 -3.74 34.99
C THR A 98 -32.93 -4.96 35.50
N THR A 99 -32.07 -4.73 36.50
CA THR A 99 -31.35 -5.79 37.23
C THR A 99 -32.32 -6.53 38.15
N GLU A 100 -32.95 -7.62 37.67
CA GLU A 100 -33.60 -8.59 38.57
C GLU A 100 -32.56 -9.51 39.21
N THR A 101 -32.49 -9.44 40.54
CA THR A 101 -31.72 -10.35 41.39
C THR A 101 -32.65 -11.51 41.79
N GLY A 102 -32.39 -12.72 41.28
CA GLY A 102 -33.13 -13.94 41.64
C GLY A 102 -32.18 -15.11 41.89
N GLU A 103 -32.16 -15.56 43.16
CA GLU A 103 -31.41 -16.73 43.65
C GLU A 103 -31.94 -18.07 43.11
N GLU A 104 -30.98 -19.00 42.97
CA GLU A 104 -31.07 -20.47 43.05
C GLU A 104 -32.30 -21.18 42.44
N THR A 105 -32.09 -22.05 41.44
CA THR A 105 -32.39 -23.50 41.53
C THR A 105 -32.09 -24.28 40.23
N THR A 106 -31.28 -25.33 40.38
CA THR A 106 -31.42 -26.68 39.78
C THR A 106 -31.93 -26.85 38.33
N GLU A 107 -31.04 -27.15 37.39
CA GLU A 107 -31.31 -27.85 36.11
C GLU A 107 -30.53 -29.18 36.18
N SER A 108 -31.03 -30.41 35.99
CA SER A 108 -32.12 -31.00 35.20
C SER A 108 -32.08 -30.60 33.73
N GLU A 109 -31.27 -31.34 32.99
CA GLU A 109 -31.28 -31.46 31.53
C GLU A 109 -32.67 -31.94 31.07
N GLU A 110 -33.58 -31.04 30.74
CA GLU A 110 -34.70 -31.33 29.85
C GLU A 110 -34.52 -30.49 28.58
N GLU A 111 -34.20 -31.19 27.48
CA GLU A 111 -34.35 -30.68 26.12
C GLU A 111 -35.82 -30.31 25.90
N THR A 112 -36.20 -29.08 26.24
CA THR A 112 -37.43 -28.48 25.71
C THR A 112 -37.17 -28.12 24.27
N THR A 113 -37.58 -29.00 23.36
CA THR A 113 -37.86 -28.66 21.97
C THR A 113 -38.96 -27.60 21.98
N THR A 114 -38.59 -26.33 22.04
CA THR A 114 -39.51 -25.22 21.76
C THR A 114 -40.06 -25.49 20.36
N GLU A 115 -41.35 -25.84 20.28
CA GLU A 115 -42.08 -25.78 19.02
C GLU A 115 -41.98 -24.34 18.56
N THR A 116 -41.05 -24.07 17.64
CA THR A 116 -40.81 -22.74 17.07
C THR A 116 -42.14 -22.29 16.46
N GLY A 117 -42.80 -21.34 17.12
CA GLY A 117 -43.96 -20.67 16.55
C GLY A 117 -43.57 -20.04 15.21
N PRO A 118 -44.55 -19.74 14.34
CA PRO A 118 -44.25 -19.05 13.10
C PRO A 118 -43.51 -17.75 13.41
N CYS A 119 -42.41 -17.49 12.69
CA CYS A 119 -41.71 -16.21 12.79
C CYS A 119 -42.67 -15.08 12.39
N MET A 120 -42.47 -13.89 12.96
CA MET A 120 -43.24 -12.70 12.66
C MET A 120 -42.36 -11.59 12.08
N VAL A 121 -41.08 -11.58 12.42
CA VAL A 121 -40.03 -10.67 11.93
C VAL A 121 -38.71 -11.42 11.72
N ASP A 122 -37.75 -10.81 11.03
CA ASP A 122 -36.47 -11.45 10.70
C ASP A 122 -35.66 -11.78 11.99
N GLU A 123 -35.82 -10.96 13.04
CA GLU A 123 -35.19 -11.17 14.35
C GLU A 123 -35.69 -12.43 15.09
N ASP A 124 -36.82 -13.01 14.68
CA ASP A 124 -37.32 -14.28 15.21
C ASP A 124 -36.55 -15.50 14.64
N CYS A 125 -35.64 -15.27 13.69
CA CYS A 125 -34.93 -16.30 12.94
C CYS A 125 -33.40 -16.25 13.19
N PRO A 126 -32.89 -16.70 14.36
CA PRO A 126 -31.48 -16.57 14.73
C PRO A 126 -30.56 -17.61 14.07
N GLU A 127 -31.11 -18.54 13.29
CA GLU A 127 -30.34 -19.62 12.68
C GLU A 127 -29.62 -19.12 11.42
N ALA A 128 -28.31 -19.34 11.36
CA ALA A 128 -27.52 -19.09 10.15
C ALA A 128 -28.08 -19.91 8.98
N GLY A 129 -28.27 -19.26 7.84
CA GLY A 129 -28.88 -19.84 6.63
C GLY A 129 -30.40 -19.83 6.63
N ALA A 130 -31.03 -19.30 7.68
CA ALA A 130 -32.47 -19.14 7.80
C ALA A 130 -32.85 -17.77 8.40
N GLU A 131 -32.05 -16.73 8.19
CA GLU A 131 -32.12 -15.45 8.91
C GLU A 131 -33.37 -14.60 8.64
N PHE A 132 -34.20 -14.97 7.65
CA PHE A 132 -35.32 -14.14 7.22
C PHE A 132 -36.66 -14.80 7.47
N CYS A 133 -37.64 -14.03 7.94
CA CYS A 133 -38.99 -14.51 8.11
C CYS A 133 -39.84 -14.30 6.86
N MET A 134 -40.22 -15.40 6.20
CA MET A 134 -41.12 -15.36 5.04
C MET A 134 -42.34 -16.24 5.27
N GLY A 135 -43.50 -15.60 5.46
CA GLY A 135 -44.78 -16.32 5.56
C GLY A 135 -44.91 -17.18 6.82
N GLY A 136 -44.18 -16.85 7.89
CA GLY A 136 -44.15 -17.61 9.15
C GLY A 136 -43.10 -18.70 9.19
N GLU A 137 -42.26 -18.83 8.16
CA GLU A 137 -41.12 -19.75 8.11
C GLU A 137 -39.81 -18.97 8.01
N CYS A 138 -38.81 -19.39 8.78
CA CYS A 138 -37.44 -18.89 8.67
C CYS A 138 -36.79 -19.48 7.42
N VAL A 139 -36.28 -18.62 6.54
CA VAL A 139 -35.71 -18.96 5.23
C VAL A 139 -34.42 -18.20 5.00
N GLY A 140 -33.50 -18.79 4.23
CA GLY A 140 -32.26 -18.14 3.84
C GLY A 140 -32.45 -17.02 2.82
N CYS A 141 -31.38 -16.24 2.59
CA CYS A 141 -31.38 -15.10 1.68
C CYS A 141 -31.75 -15.47 0.22
N GLU A 142 -31.52 -16.72 -0.19
CA GLU A 142 -31.82 -17.21 -1.55
C GLU A 142 -33.33 -17.29 -1.86
N ALA A 143 -34.19 -17.26 -0.84
CA ALA A 143 -35.65 -17.27 -1.01
C ALA A 143 -36.20 -16.00 -1.67
N PHE A 144 -35.38 -14.95 -1.80
CA PHE A 144 -35.79 -13.64 -2.28
C PHE A 144 -35.36 -13.36 -3.72
N GLY A 145 -36.09 -12.48 -4.42
CA GLY A 145 -35.76 -12.06 -5.78
C GLY A 145 -34.52 -11.16 -5.88
N ASN A 146 -34.05 -10.61 -4.75
CA ASN A 146 -32.79 -9.88 -4.62
C ASN A 146 -32.06 -10.36 -3.35
N PRO A 147 -31.36 -11.51 -3.41
CA PRO A 147 -30.75 -12.13 -2.23
C PRO A 147 -29.73 -11.23 -1.53
N ASP A 148 -28.81 -10.61 -2.27
CA ASP A 148 -27.80 -9.70 -1.71
C ASP A 148 -28.45 -8.44 -1.11
N GLY A 149 -29.49 -7.90 -1.77
CA GLY A 149 -30.24 -6.77 -1.21
C GLY A 149 -31.00 -7.09 0.07
N LYS A 150 -31.22 -8.37 0.37
CA LYS A 150 -31.80 -8.80 1.65
C LYS A 150 -30.75 -8.85 2.73
N CYS A 151 -29.58 -9.42 2.44
CA CYS A 151 -28.44 -9.41 3.33
C CYS A 151 -27.98 -7.98 3.68
N MET A 152 -27.91 -7.08 2.71
CA MET A 152 -27.64 -5.65 2.97
C MET A 152 -28.67 -4.98 3.89
N GLY A 153 -29.90 -5.48 3.93
CA GLY A 153 -30.98 -4.90 4.72
C GLY A 153 -30.98 -5.29 6.20
N LEU A 154 -30.18 -6.29 6.60
CA LEU A 154 -30.09 -6.75 7.99
C LEU A 154 -29.43 -5.71 8.91
N GLY A 155 -28.71 -4.73 8.36
CA GLY A 155 -28.11 -3.66 9.16
C GLY A 155 -26.84 -4.06 9.92
N ASP A 156 -26.46 -5.34 9.92
CA ASP A 156 -25.29 -5.88 10.63
C ASP A 156 -23.92 -5.48 10.02
N GLY A 157 -23.89 -4.51 9.11
CA GLY A 157 -22.71 -3.78 8.64
C GLY A 157 -21.65 -4.57 7.85
N GLY A 158 -21.59 -5.89 7.98
CA GLY A 158 -20.47 -6.69 7.47
C GLY A 158 -20.83 -7.81 6.51
N ARG A 159 -22.12 -8.17 6.34
CA ARG A 159 -22.51 -9.38 5.59
C ARG A 159 -23.48 -9.10 4.44
N PRO A 160 -23.10 -8.30 3.42
CA PRO A 160 -24.02 -7.85 2.38
C PRO A 160 -24.30 -8.87 1.26
N VAL A 161 -23.58 -10.00 1.23
CA VAL A 161 -23.62 -10.95 0.11
C VAL A 161 -24.38 -12.21 0.50
N CYS A 162 -25.32 -12.65 -0.34
CA CYS A 162 -25.96 -13.95 -0.16
C CYS A 162 -25.15 -15.06 -0.84
N ALA A 163 -24.79 -16.09 -0.08
CA ALA A 163 -24.05 -17.28 -0.50
C ALA A 163 -24.64 -18.53 0.14
N GLU A 164 -25.08 -19.50 -0.68
CA GLU A 164 -25.62 -20.79 -0.20
C GLU A 164 -26.76 -20.68 0.84
N GLY A 165 -27.53 -19.59 0.78
CA GLY A 165 -28.63 -19.31 1.70
C GLY A 165 -28.25 -18.48 2.93
N GLU A 166 -26.96 -18.27 3.17
CA GLU A 166 -26.41 -17.48 4.27
C GLU A 166 -25.99 -16.08 3.80
N CYS A 167 -26.10 -15.10 4.69
CA CYS A 167 -25.48 -13.79 4.47
C CYS A 167 -24.01 -13.83 4.91
N VAL A 168 -23.09 -13.55 4.00
CA VAL A 168 -21.64 -13.56 4.20
C VAL A 168 -21.03 -12.22 3.80
N GLU A 169 -19.76 -11.99 4.15
CA GLU A 169 -19.11 -10.71 3.84
C GLU A 169 -18.85 -10.56 2.35
N CYS A 170 -18.43 -11.65 1.69
CA CYS A 170 -18.09 -11.64 0.28
C CYS A 170 -18.14 -13.03 -0.36
N THR A 171 -18.08 -13.09 -1.70
CA THR A 171 -17.86 -14.33 -2.46
C THR A 171 -17.02 -14.05 -3.71
N GLU A 172 -16.61 -15.09 -4.45
CA GLU A 172 -15.95 -14.93 -5.76
C GLU A 172 -16.80 -14.06 -6.71
N GLY A 173 -16.25 -12.90 -7.09
CA GLY A 173 -16.92 -11.94 -7.98
C GLY A 173 -17.96 -11.04 -7.30
N LYS A 174 -18.10 -11.12 -5.97
CA LYS A 174 -18.88 -10.21 -5.13
C LYS A 174 -18.02 -9.73 -3.96
N ASP A 175 -16.93 -9.07 -4.30
CA ASP A 175 -15.97 -8.42 -3.39
C ASP A 175 -16.42 -7.02 -2.97
N TYR A 176 -17.51 -6.49 -3.52
CA TYR A 176 -18.06 -5.18 -3.15
C TYR A 176 -18.46 -5.03 -1.67
N GLY A 177 -18.56 -6.15 -0.93
CA GLY A 177 -18.75 -6.14 0.52
C GLY A 177 -17.47 -5.84 1.31
N CYS A 178 -16.30 -6.01 0.68
CA CYS A 178 -14.99 -5.78 1.26
C CYS A 178 -14.53 -4.35 1.01
N MET A 179 -14.43 -3.57 2.07
CA MET A 179 -14.07 -2.14 2.03
C MET A 179 -13.26 -1.74 3.25
N GLY A 180 -12.74 -0.51 3.26
CA GLY A 180 -11.95 0.00 4.39
C GLY A 180 -10.66 -0.80 4.62
N LEU A 181 -10.51 -1.36 5.82
CA LEU A 181 -9.31 -2.09 6.26
C LEU A 181 -9.30 -3.57 5.82
N THR A 182 -10.38 -4.06 5.23
CA THR A 182 -10.49 -5.44 4.74
C THR A 182 -11.01 -5.47 3.30
N PRO A 183 -10.26 -4.94 2.32
CA PRO A 183 -10.73 -4.78 0.95
C PRO A 183 -10.69 -6.06 0.12
N VAL A 184 -10.12 -7.16 0.63
CA VAL A 184 -9.92 -8.40 -0.13
C VAL A 184 -10.89 -9.47 0.33
N CYS A 185 -11.57 -10.13 -0.61
CA CYS A 185 -12.40 -11.29 -0.29
C CYS A 185 -11.56 -12.57 -0.16
N ASP A 186 -11.52 -13.17 1.03
CA ASP A 186 -11.05 -14.53 1.21
C ASP A 186 -12.15 -15.51 0.81
N VAL A 187 -12.13 -15.93 -0.46
CA VAL A 187 -13.19 -16.76 -1.05
C VAL A 187 -13.33 -18.15 -0.43
N GLU A 188 -12.34 -18.61 0.34
CA GLU A 188 -12.41 -19.90 1.04
C GLU A 188 -13.17 -19.77 2.37
N GLU A 189 -12.92 -18.68 3.11
CA GLU A 189 -13.57 -18.41 4.40
C GLU A 189 -14.84 -17.55 4.28
N LEU A 190 -15.08 -16.93 3.11
CA LEU A 190 -16.19 -16.00 2.84
C LEU A 190 -16.15 -14.73 3.71
N GLU A 191 -14.94 -14.34 4.12
CA GLU A 191 -14.64 -13.20 4.98
C GLU A 191 -13.80 -12.17 4.23
N CYS A 192 -13.99 -10.90 4.57
CA CYS A 192 -13.16 -9.81 4.10
C CYS A 192 -11.88 -9.74 4.95
N VAL A 193 -10.73 -9.71 4.28
CA VAL A 193 -9.41 -9.68 4.89
C VAL A 193 -8.61 -8.47 4.43
N ALA A 194 -7.65 -8.06 5.26
CA ALA A 194 -6.69 -7.02 4.93
C ALA A 194 -5.91 -7.37 3.66
N CYS A 195 -5.67 -6.39 2.79
CA CYS A 195 -4.73 -6.57 1.70
C CYS A 195 -3.31 -6.69 2.26
N VAL A 196 -2.49 -7.52 1.62
CA VAL A 196 -1.08 -7.74 1.96
C VAL A 196 -0.17 -7.66 0.73
N TRP A 197 -0.76 -7.47 -0.47
CA TRP A 197 -0.08 -7.24 -1.74
C TRP A 197 -0.79 -6.17 -2.59
N HIS A 198 -0.02 -5.41 -3.37
CA HIS A 198 -0.58 -4.35 -4.23
C HIS A 198 -1.60 -4.83 -5.26
N GLU A 199 -1.39 -6.03 -5.80
CA GLU A 199 -2.23 -6.70 -6.81
C GLU A 199 -3.57 -7.24 -6.27
N GLU A 200 -3.79 -7.15 -4.96
CA GLU A 200 -5.10 -7.41 -4.35
C GLU A 200 -6.00 -6.16 -4.36
N CYS A 201 -5.44 -5.01 -4.76
CA CYS A 201 -6.13 -3.74 -4.92
C CYS A 201 -6.17 -3.34 -6.40
N GLU A 202 -7.09 -2.46 -6.78
CA GLU A 202 -7.13 -1.89 -8.14
C GLU A 202 -5.87 -1.05 -8.43
N ASP A 203 -5.32 -0.39 -7.39
CA ASP A 203 -4.12 0.43 -7.49
C ASP A 203 -2.93 -0.14 -6.68
N ALA A 204 -3.01 -0.07 -5.35
CA ALA A 204 -1.95 -0.44 -4.43
C ALA A 204 -2.52 -0.71 -3.04
N CYS A 205 -1.91 -1.66 -2.34
CA CYS A 205 -2.19 -1.94 -0.93
C CYS A 205 -1.29 -1.11 0.00
N ASP A 206 -1.91 -0.51 1.02
CA ASP A 206 -1.28 0.04 2.21
C ASP A 206 -1.01 -1.11 3.18
N MET A 207 0.07 -1.85 2.97
CA MET A 207 0.34 -3.12 3.65
C MET A 207 0.56 -2.97 5.17
N GLY A 208 0.85 -1.76 5.65
CA GLY A 208 0.88 -1.46 7.08
C GLY A 208 -0.50 -1.35 7.71
N GLU A 209 -1.50 -0.87 6.96
CA GLU A 209 -2.89 -0.70 7.44
C GLU A 209 -3.83 -1.85 7.01
N GLY A 210 -3.50 -2.57 5.94
CA GLY A 210 -4.36 -3.57 5.34
C GLY A 210 -5.42 -3.03 4.37
N SER A 211 -5.38 -1.73 4.03
CA SER A 211 -6.35 -1.05 3.17
C SER A 211 -5.80 -0.79 1.76
N CYS A 212 -6.66 -0.60 0.77
CA CYS A 212 -6.23 -0.11 -0.54
C CYS A 212 -5.95 1.40 -0.51
N PHE A 213 -5.07 1.89 -1.39
CA PHE A 213 -4.60 3.28 -1.37
C PHE A 213 -5.67 4.28 -1.74
N SER A 214 -6.53 3.94 -2.70
CA SER A 214 -7.61 4.81 -3.13
C SER A 214 -8.96 4.10 -3.08
N GLU A 215 -9.97 4.82 -2.61
CA GLU A 215 -11.35 4.59 -3.02
C GLU A 215 -11.66 5.34 -4.34
N ALA A 216 -10.81 6.32 -4.70
CA ALA A 216 -10.98 7.19 -5.86
C ALA A 216 -9.78 7.17 -6.80
N LEU A 217 -10.01 6.80 -8.07
CA LEU A 217 -9.00 6.81 -9.15
C LEU A 217 -8.32 8.18 -9.41
N ALA A 218 -8.78 9.26 -8.76
CA ALA A 218 -8.20 10.60 -8.89
C ALA A 218 -6.79 10.71 -8.27
N ASP A 219 -6.44 9.82 -7.34
CA ASP A 219 -5.17 9.85 -6.61
C ASP A 219 -4.11 8.91 -7.21
N VAL A 220 -4.34 8.47 -8.45
CA VAL A 220 -3.42 7.63 -9.24
C VAL A 220 -2.70 8.49 -10.28
N PHE A 221 -1.42 8.76 -10.03
CA PHE A 221 -0.54 9.50 -10.92
C PHE A 221 0.30 8.53 -11.76
N LYS A 222 0.68 8.95 -12.97
CA LYS A 222 1.42 8.09 -13.91
C LYS A 222 2.73 8.73 -14.31
N ALA A 223 3.83 8.05 -14.00
CA ALA A 223 5.18 8.49 -14.35
C ALA A 223 5.69 7.77 -15.60
N GLY A 224 6.20 8.54 -16.57
CA GLY A 224 6.75 8.03 -17.81
C GLY A 224 6.36 8.89 -19.01
N THR A 225 7.26 9.00 -19.99
CA THR A 225 7.04 9.84 -21.17
C THR A 225 5.74 9.47 -21.88
N GLY A 226 4.78 10.39 -21.91
CA GLY A 226 3.47 10.21 -22.55
C GLY A 226 2.35 9.69 -21.64
N PHE A 227 2.60 9.48 -20.34
CA PHE A 227 1.62 8.91 -19.41
C PHE A 227 1.06 9.89 -18.36
N GLY A 228 1.61 11.10 -18.25
CA GLY A 228 1.13 12.14 -17.35
C GLY A 228 2.28 13.03 -16.91
N PHE A 229 3.12 12.47 -16.04
CA PHE A 229 4.36 13.07 -15.56
C PHE A 229 5.55 12.52 -16.30
N THR A 230 6.58 13.35 -16.47
CA THR A 230 7.80 12.93 -17.15
C THR A 230 8.79 12.26 -16.21
N SER A 231 8.61 12.46 -14.90
CA SER A 231 9.47 11.96 -13.84
C SER A 231 8.66 11.39 -12.66
N ILE A 232 9.28 10.52 -11.87
CA ILE A 232 8.73 9.99 -10.61
C ILE A 232 8.62 11.11 -9.57
N GLN A 233 9.64 11.99 -9.46
CA GLN A 233 9.59 13.12 -8.52
C GLN A 233 8.41 14.06 -8.79
N GLU A 234 8.10 14.34 -10.06
CA GLU A 234 6.93 15.16 -10.42
C GLU A 234 5.62 14.53 -9.91
N ALA A 235 5.44 13.22 -10.11
CA ALA A 235 4.26 12.51 -9.62
C ALA A 235 4.18 12.47 -8.09
N VAL A 236 5.32 12.25 -7.41
CA VAL A 236 5.40 12.30 -5.93
C VAL A 236 5.05 13.69 -5.39
N ASN A 237 5.46 14.76 -6.07
CA ASN A 237 5.11 16.13 -5.67
C ASN A 237 3.60 16.40 -5.73
N GLU A 238 2.89 15.79 -6.69
CA GLU A 238 1.43 15.89 -6.76
C GLU A 238 0.76 15.13 -5.61
N VAL A 239 1.22 13.92 -5.29
CA VAL A 239 0.75 13.18 -4.10
C VAL A 239 0.95 14.03 -2.83
N ALA A 240 2.11 14.67 -2.69
CA ALA A 240 2.40 15.56 -1.56
C ALA A 240 1.50 16.80 -1.48
N GLY A 241 0.85 17.17 -2.59
CA GLY A 241 -0.12 18.27 -2.68
C GLY A 241 -1.56 17.89 -2.34
N LEU A 242 -1.87 16.59 -2.23
CA LEU A 242 -3.20 16.10 -1.83
C LEU A 242 -3.47 16.44 -0.36
N SER A 243 -4.75 16.65 -0.01
CA SER A 243 -5.16 16.96 1.37
C SER A 243 -4.78 15.86 2.37
N GLY A 244 -4.85 14.59 1.94
CA GLY A 244 -4.42 13.44 2.74
C GLY A 244 -2.95 13.03 2.54
N LYS A 245 -2.23 13.65 1.59
CA LYS A 245 -0.85 13.28 1.20
C LYS A 245 -0.64 11.78 0.98
N LYS A 246 -1.69 11.09 0.53
CA LYS A 246 -1.74 9.65 0.25
C LYS A 246 -2.11 9.45 -1.21
N GLY A 247 -1.38 8.61 -1.94
CA GLY A 247 -1.68 8.34 -3.35
C GLY A 247 -0.75 7.30 -4.00
N THR A 248 -1.06 6.95 -5.24
CA THR A 248 -0.35 5.91 -6.00
C THR A 248 0.33 6.52 -7.23
N VAL A 249 1.58 6.12 -7.47
CA VAL A 249 2.37 6.46 -8.66
C VAL A 249 2.59 5.18 -9.47
N LEU A 250 1.93 5.08 -10.62
CA LEU A 250 2.14 4.02 -11.60
C LEU A 250 3.31 4.38 -12.50
N VAL A 251 4.39 3.62 -12.42
CA VAL A 251 5.61 3.82 -13.21
C VAL A 251 5.51 2.99 -14.48
N HIS A 252 5.63 3.65 -15.62
CA HIS A 252 5.62 3.02 -16.93
C HIS A 252 7.03 2.82 -17.47
N ASP A 253 7.33 1.59 -17.91
CA ASP A 253 8.49 1.28 -18.76
C ASP A 253 8.38 2.07 -20.08
N ILE A 254 9.41 2.88 -20.37
CA ILE A 254 9.48 3.70 -21.59
C ILE A 254 10.36 3.05 -22.66
N GLY A 255 10.82 1.82 -22.44
CA GLY A 255 11.61 1.01 -23.37
C GLY A 255 13.03 1.52 -23.55
N MET A 256 13.56 2.27 -22.58
CA MET A 256 14.94 2.76 -22.59
C MET A 256 15.80 1.88 -21.69
N ALA A 257 17.14 2.01 -21.81
CA ALA A 257 18.05 1.29 -20.92
C ALA A 257 18.02 1.88 -19.49
N THR A 258 17.67 3.15 -19.39
CA THR A 258 17.62 3.98 -18.18
C THR A 258 16.37 4.84 -18.32
N ASP A 259 15.29 4.45 -17.65
CA ASP A 259 13.98 5.07 -17.85
C ASP A 259 13.85 6.37 -17.05
N PHE A 260 14.42 6.40 -15.84
CA PHE A 260 14.30 7.50 -14.89
C PHE A 260 15.66 7.90 -14.30
N PRO A 261 16.43 8.77 -14.97
CA PRO A 261 17.70 9.29 -14.46
C PRO A 261 17.46 10.48 -13.50
N GLU A 262 16.97 10.20 -12.30
CA GLU A 262 16.59 11.21 -11.32
C GLU A 262 16.83 10.75 -9.88
N ASN A 263 16.89 11.72 -8.97
CA ASN A 263 16.86 11.47 -7.53
C ASN A 263 15.47 11.87 -7.02
N VAL A 264 14.79 11.01 -6.27
CA VAL A 264 13.48 11.31 -5.67
C VAL A 264 13.62 11.42 -4.17
N VAL A 265 13.01 12.47 -3.62
CA VAL A 265 12.80 12.66 -2.18
C VAL A 265 11.31 12.57 -1.91
N VAL A 266 10.93 11.66 -1.00
CA VAL A 266 9.58 11.60 -0.44
C VAL A 266 9.58 12.37 0.88
N PRO A 267 8.92 13.54 0.95
CA PRO A 267 9.02 14.42 2.10
C PRO A 267 8.18 13.91 3.29
N ALA A 268 8.52 14.39 4.48
CA ALA A 268 7.82 14.04 5.72
C ALA A 268 6.29 14.13 5.64
N GLY A 269 5.61 13.11 6.17
CA GLY A 269 4.15 13.02 6.21
C GLY A 269 3.49 12.65 4.88
N VAL A 270 4.25 12.25 3.86
CA VAL A 270 3.71 11.71 2.60
C VAL A 270 3.68 10.19 2.67
N LYS A 271 2.55 9.61 2.27
CA LYS A 271 2.38 8.16 2.09
C LYS A 271 2.17 7.86 0.60
N VAL A 272 3.08 7.12 -0.03
CA VAL A 272 3.01 6.89 -1.48
C VAL A 272 3.33 5.45 -1.85
N ALA A 273 2.51 4.86 -2.72
CA ALA A 273 2.85 3.63 -3.42
C ALA A 273 3.47 3.96 -4.78
N ILE A 274 4.65 3.43 -5.09
CA ILE A 274 5.33 3.58 -6.37
C ILE A 274 5.47 2.18 -6.97
N VAL A 275 4.58 1.85 -7.91
CA VAL A 275 4.43 0.49 -8.44
C VAL A 275 4.52 0.49 -9.95
N VAL A 276 5.04 -0.60 -10.52
CA VAL A 276 5.08 -0.76 -11.99
C VAL A 276 3.67 -0.93 -12.54
N ALA A 277 3.37 -0.23 -13.63
CA ALA A 277 2.08 -0.39 -14.30
C ALA A 277 1.89 -1.81 -14.87
N GLU A 278 0.68 -2.34 -14.76
CA GLU A 278 0.38 -3.69 -15.23
C GLU A 278 0.55 -3.89 -16.75
N GLY A 279 0.82 -5.13 -17.15
CA GLY A 279 0.83 -5.54 -18.57
C GLY A 279 2.04 -5.07 -19.38
N GLN A 280 3.05 -4.49 -18.74
CA GLN A 280 4.26 -4.01 -19.41
C GLN A 280 5.25 -5.15 -19.74
N ALA A 281 6.09 -4.92 -20.75
CA ALA A 281 6.98 -5.94 -21.31
C ALA A 281 8.32 -6.04 -20.57
N GLY A 282 8.80 -4.93 -20.00
CA GLY A 282 10.03 -4.80 -19.23
C GLY A 282 9.79 -4.25 -17.83
N THR A 283 10.91 -4.09 -17.11
CA THR A 283 10.97 -3.57 -15.75
C THR A 283 11.55 -2.16 -15.82
N PRO A 284 10.84 -1.12 -15.34
CA PRO A 284 11.35 0.23 -15.33
C PRO A 284 12.67 0.34 -14.57
N VAL A 285 13.65 1.01 -15.18
CA VAL A 285 14.98 1.24 -14.58
C VAL A 285 15.11 2.67 -14.10
N TRP A 286 15.31 2.81 -12.79
CA TRP A 286 15.54 4.07 -12.10
C TRP A 286 17.02 4.19 -11.71
N GLU A 287 17.69 5.20 -12.27
CA GLU A 287 19.12 5.47 -12.05
C GLU A 287 19.30 6.77 -11.27
N GLY A 288 19.68 6.66 -9.99
CA GLY A 288 20.10 7.80 -9.18
C GLY A 288 21.31 8.49 -9.83
N GLN A 289 21.32 9.82 -9.83
CA GLN A 289 22.37 10.60 -10.48
C GLN A 289 23.52 10.82 -9.52
N ASP A 290 23.53 11.94 -8.81
CA ASP A 290 24.58 12.41 -7.89
C ASP A 290 24.22 12.30 -6.40
N ALA A 291 23.07 11.72 -6.11
CA ALA A 291 22.54 11.45 -4.78
C ALA A 291 21.81 10.09 -4.80
N PRO A 292 21.33 9.57 -3.65
CA PRO A 292 20.57 8.34 -3.63
C PRO A 292 19.40 8.40 -4.60
N ALA A 293 19.10 7.29 -5.30
CA ALA A 293 17.99 7.28 -6.25
C ALA A 293 16.68 7.61 -5.52
N LEU A 294 16.44 6.99 -4.36
CA LEU A 294 15.32 7.30 -3.48
C LEU A 294 15.81 7.70 -2.08
N THR A 295 15.33 8.83 -1.56
CA THR A 295 15.44 9.22 -0.15
C THR A 295 14.05 9.34 0.47
N VAL A 296 13.84 8.65 1.60
CA VAL A 296 12.58 8.69 2.37
C VAL A 296 12.83 9.41 3.68
N GLU A 297 12.23 10.59 3.83
CA GLU A 297 12.42 11.43 5.02
C GLU A 297 11.58 10.96 6.23
N ALA A 298 11.90 11.52 7.39
CA ALA A 298 11.26 11.15 8.64
C ALA A 298 9.73 11.34 8.61
N GLY A 299 9.00 10.28 8.95
CA GLY A 299 7.53 10.26 8.93
C GLY A 299 6.91 10.15 7.53
N ALA A 300 7.69 9.90 6.48
CA ALA A 300 7.16 9.45 5.19
C ALA A 300 7.04 7.91 5.15
N VAL A 301 6.08 7.39 4.39
CA VAL A 301 5.87 5.95 4.18
C VAL A 301 5.82 5.66 2.69
N VAL A 302 6.68 4.75 2.22
CA VAL A 302 6.80 4.42 0.80
C VAL A 302 6.61 2.94 0.57
N TYR A 303 5.72 2.59 -0.34
CA TYR A 303 5.53 1.24 -0.82
C TYR A 303 6.10 1.11 -2.23
N LEU A 304 6.99 0.15 -2.47
CA LEU A 304 7.67 -0.05 -3.74
C LEU A 304 7.36 -1.44 -4.28
N GLN A 305 7.03 -1.54 -5.58
CA GLN A 305 6.87 -2.83 -6.21
C GLN A 305 7.37 -2.93 -7.64
N GLY A 306 8.17 -3.97 -7.91
CA GLY A 306 8.49 -4.42 -9.26
C GLY A 306 9.48 -3.56 -10.03
N LEU A 307 10.08 -2.54 -9.40
CA LEU A 307 11.02 -1.60 -10.03
C LEU A 307 12.47 -2.10 -9.91
N LYS A 308 13.32 -1.63 -10.82
CA LYS A 308 14.77 -1.78 -10.74
C LYS A 308 15.43 -0.44 -10.46
N ILE A 309 16.10 -0.31 -9.32
CA ILE A 309 16.94 0.84 -8.97
C ILE A 309 18.40 0.45 -9.21
N ALA A 310 19.03 0.99 -10.24
CA ALA A 310 20.35 0.52 -10.65
C ALA A 310 21.25 1.55 -11.31
N ASN A 311 22.55 1.26 -11.26
CA ASN A 311 23.65 2.00 -11.91
C ASN A 311 23.82 3.45 -11.43
N GLY A 312 23.28 3.79 -10.26
CA GLY A 312 23.49 5.11 -9.68
C GLY A 312 24.88 5.30 -9.09
N THR A 313 25.33 6.56 -8.98
CA THR A 313 26.67 6.88 -8.44
C THR A 313 26.73 6.98 -6.91
N ALA A 314 25.57 6.90 -6.25
CA ALA A 314 25.38 6.91 -4.80
C ALA A 314 24.63 5.63 -4.36
N GLU A 315 24.05 5.62 -3.17
CA GLU A 315 23.19 4.55 -2.68
C GLU A 315 21.93 4.37 -3.55
N GLY A 316 21.36 3.17 -3.62
CA GLY A 316 20.08 2.97 -4.28
C GLY A 316 18.93 3.63 -3.49
N VAL A 317 18.78 3.24 -2.23
CA VAL A 317 17.71 3.73 -1.35
C VAL A 317 18.27 4.16 0.00
N VAL A 318 17.85 5.33 0.50
CA VAL A 318 18.12 5.80 1.87
C VAL A 318 16.80 6.00 2.60
N VAL A 319 16.62 5.27 3.69
CA VAL A 319 15.49 5.42 4.63
C VAL A 319 15.98 6.23 5.82
N ASN A 320 15.61 7.51 5.91
CA ASN A 320 16.10 8.43 6.93
C ASN A 320 14.97 8.81 7.89
N GLY A 321 14.67 7.90 8.83
CA GLY A 321 13.59 8.03 9.81
C GLY A 321 12.17 7.82 9.25
N GLY A 322 12.05 7.46 7.97
CA GLY A 322 10.79 7.07 7.34
C GLY A 322 10.60 5.55 7.32
N GLU A 323 9.62 5.09 6.56
CA GLU A 323 9.25 3.68 6.43
C GLU A 323 9.22 3.27 4.96
N VAL A 324 9.81 2.12 4.63
CA VAL A 324 9.82 1.56 3.28
C VAL A 324 9.37 0.11 3.27
N TRP A 325 8.37 -0.19 2.45
CA TRP A 325 7.94 -1.54 2.12
C TRP A 325 8.30 -1.85 0.67
N ALA A 326 9.31 -2.69 0.46
CA ALA A 326 9.81 -3.05 -0.85
C ALA A 326 9.48 -4.51 -1.18
N ASP A 327 8.66 -4.72 -2.21
CA ASP A 327 8.31 -6.04 -2.73
C ASP A 327 8.76 -6.24 -4.18
N ARG A 328 9.40 -7.38 -4.47
CA ARG A 328 9.85 -7.72 -5.84
C ARG A 328 10.71 -6.62 -6.47
N MET A 329 11.57 -6.01 -5.67
CA MET A 329 12.46 -4.92 -6.10
C MET A 329 13.83 -5.46 -6.51
N GLU A 330 14.47 -4.78 -7.47
CA GLU A 330 15.89 -4.99 -7.80
C GLU A 330 16.68 -3.72 -7.49
N VAL A 331 17.36 -3.64 -6.34
CA VAL A 331 18.23 -2.52 -5.96
C VAL A 331 19.69 -2.92 -6.16
N VAL A 332 20.22 -2.71 -7.37
CA VAL A 332 21.46 -3.37 -7.79
C VAL A 332 22.47 -2.47 -8.51
N ASN A 333 23.76 -2.76 -8.38
CA ASN A 333 24.86 -2.04 -9.03
C ASN A 333 24.89 -0.52 -8.78
N ASN A 334 24.51 -0.07 -7.59
CA ASN A 334 24.65 1.33 -7.20
C ASN A 334 26.01 1.53 -6.51
N ASP A 335 26.79 2.53 -6.93
CA ASP A 335 28.18 2.69 -6.47
C ASP A 335 28.30 2.99 -4.97
N GLY A 336 27.28 3.61 -4.35
CA GLY A 336 27.22 3.85 -2.91
C GLY A 336 26.70 2.67 -2.07
N GLY A 337 26.24 1.59 -2.72
CA GLY A 337 25.62 0.44 -2.05
C GLY A 337 24.12 0.32 -2.36
N GLY A 338 23.48 -0.73 -1.87
CA GLY A 338 22.08 -1.00 -2.17
C GLY A 338 21.14 -0.11 -1.37
N ILE A 339 20.93 -0.44 -0.10
CA ILE A 339 19.97 0.23 0.79
C ILE A 339 20.67 0.64 2.09
N VAL A 340 20.38 1.85 2.57
CA VAL A 340 20.79 2.35 3.89
C VAL A 340 19.55 2.66 4.71
N VAL A 341 19.50 2.17 5.95
CA VAL A 341 18.46 2.49 6.94
C VAL A 341 19.10 3.26 8.11
N ASP A 342 18.65 4.49 8.31
CA ASP A 342 19.18 5.43 9.30
C ASP A 342 18.05 6.28 9.91
N GLY A 343 18.38 7.13 10.90
CA GLY A 343 17.45 8.10 11.48
C GLY A 343 16.30 7.48 12.29
N GLY A 344 16.40 6.20 12.65
CA GLY A 344 15.31 5.42 13.25
C GLY A 344 14.31 4.86 12.23
N GLY A 345 14.70 4.76 10.96
CA GLY A 345 13.81 4.28 9.89
C GLY A 345 13.49 2.79 9.97
N GLU A 346 12.45 2.40 9.23
CA GLU A 346 11.95 1.02 9.15
C GLU A 346 11.95 0.52 7.70
N LEU A 347 12.41 -0.72 7.50
CA LEU A 347 12.45 -1.37 6.20
C LEU A 347 11.78 -2.75 6.24
N VAL A 348 10.75 -2.96 5.43
CA VAL A 348 10.22 -4.29 5.12
C VAL A 348 10.63 -4.67 3.70
N LEU A 349 11.42 -5.73 3.55
CA LEU A 349 11.98 -6.16 2.26
C LEU A 349 11.56 -7.59 1.95
N ARG A 350 10.82 -7.78 0.86
CA ARG A 350 10.24 -9.07 0.45
C ARG A 350 10.55 -9.38 -1.00
N ASN A 351 10.83 -10.65 -1.30
CA ASN A 351 11.00 -11.15 -2.67
C ASN A 351 11.97 -10.34 -3.55
N SER A 352 12.98 -9.73 -2.94
CA SER A 352 13.78 -8.69 -3.59
C SER A 352 15.23 -9.11 -3.79
N PHE A 353 15.93 -8.34 -4.62
CA PHE A 353 17.34 -8.46 -4.93
C PHE A 353 18.05 -7.16 -4.54
N VAL A 354 19.06 -7.25 -3.68
CA VAL A 354 19.86 -6.08 -3.27
C VAL A 354 21.34 -6.42 -3.36
N GLY A 355 22.12 -5.60 -4.06
CA GLY A 355 23.58 -5.76 -4.10
C GLY A 355 24.26 -5.55 -5.46
N GLY A 356 25.41 -6.21 -5.68
CA GLY A 356 26.01 -6.34 -7.02
C GLY A 356 26.92 -5.19 -7.47
N ASN A 357 27.12 -4.20 -6.61
CA ASN A 357 28.07 -3.11 -6.87
C ASN A 357 29.53 -3.62 -6.93
N VAL A 358 30.39 -2.89 -7.64
CA VAL A 358 31.82 -3.22 -7.77
C VAL A 358 32.71 -2.37 -6.85
N THR A 359 32.11 -1.48 -6.08
CA THR A 359 32.75 -0.38 -5.34
C THR A 359 32.98 -0.66 -3.85
N ASP A 360 32.89 -1.93 -3.42
CA ASP A 360 33.13 -2.33 -2.02
C ASP A 360 32.11 -1.75 -1.00
N ALA A 361 30.94 -1.32 -1.45
CA ALA A 361 29.86 -0.92 -0.54
C ALA A 361 28.91 -2.08 -0.25
N ASN A 362 28.29 -2.07 0.93
CA ASN A 362 27.41 -3.14 1.38
C ASN A 362 26.10 -3.17 0.56
N ALA A 363 25.50 -4.36 0.47
CA ALA A 363 24.17 -4.47 -0.13
C ALA A 363 23.10 -3.80 0.74
N LEU A 364 23.08 -4.11 2.03
CA LEU A 364 22.21 -3.47 3.02
C LEU A 364 23.02 -3.03 4.24
N HIS A 365 22.93 -1.74 4.59
CA HIS A 365 23.52 -1.16 5.79
C HIS A 365 22.44 -0.57 6.71
N ILE A 366 22.44 -0.93 7.99
CA ILE A 366 21.49 -0.43 8.98
C ILE A 366 22.27 0.29 10.09
N GLU A 367 22.30 1.62 10.03
CA GLU A 367 23.02 2.46 10.99
C GLU A 367 22.19 2.67 12.26
N MET A 368 20.97 3.22 12.10
CA MET A 368 19.98 3.43 13.14
C MET A 368 18.57 3.14 12.59
N GLY A 369 18.05 1.94 12.83
CA GLY A 369 16.72 1.56 12.35
C GLY A 369 16.42 0.08 12.54
N THR A 370 15.28 -0.36 12.01
CA THR A 370 14.83 -1.76 12.02
C THR A 370 14.65 -2.29 10.61
N ALA A 371 14.70 -3.62 10.46
CA ALA A 371 14.37 -4.24 9.18
C ALA A 371 13.77 -5.64 9.33
N ALA A 372 12.76 -5.93 8.51
CA ALA A 372 12.18 -7.26 8.33
C ALA A 372 12.44 -7.74 6.91
N ILE A 373 13.36 -8.69 6.75
CA ILE A 373 13.83 -9.17 5.45
C ILE A 373 13.36 -10.61 5.27
N THR A 374 12.53 -10.85 4.25
CA THR A 374 12.04 -12.18 3.94
C THR A 374 12.22 -12.48 2.46
N TYR A 375 12.61 -13.71 2.13
CA TYR A 375 12.64 -14.17 0.74
C TYR A 375 13.47 -13.33 -0.22
N THR A 376 14.56 -12.76 0.29
CA THR A 376 15.35 -11.77 -0.41
C THR A 376 16.75 -12.32 -0.67
N THR A 377 17.37 -11.93 -1.79
CA THR A 377 18.82 -12.11 -1.99
C THR A 377 19.54 -10.82 -1.61
N LEU A 378 20.40 -10.91 -0.60
CA LEU A 378 21.38 -9.89 -0.27
C LEU A 378 22.74 -10.37 -0.75
N ALA A 379 23.34 -9.66 -1.70
CA ALA A 379 24.59 -10.05 -2.33
C ALA A 379 25.62 -8.92 -2.22
N GLY A 380 26.60 -9.08 -1.33
CA GLY A 380 27.73 -8.16 -1.23
C GLY A 380 28.39 -7.96 -2.59
N GLY A 381 28.79 -6.74 -2.90
CA GLY A 381 29.57 -6.43 -4.09
C GLY A 381 30.96 -7.07 -4.16
N ALA A 382 31.95 -6.29 -4.62
CA ALA A 382 33.35 -6.69 -4.66
C ALA A 382 34.09 -6.43 -3.34
N ALA A 383 35.29 -6.99 -3.20
CA ALA A 383 36.19 -6.75 -2.06
C ALA A 383 35.55 -7.14 -0.71
N ALA A 384 35.60 -6.25 0.29
CA ALA A 384 35.12 -6.46 1.65
C ALA A 384 33.62 -6.16 1.84
N SER A 385 32.87 -5.90 0.77
CA SER A 385 31.43 -5.63 0.84
C SER A 385 30.66 -6.79 1.47
N LEU A 386 29.75 -6.43 2.36
CA LEU A 386 28.91 -7.34 3.10
C LEU A 386 27.51 -7.43 2.46
N ALA A 387 26.85 -8.56 2.60
CA ALA A 387 25.43 -8.69 2.27
C ALA A 387 24.58 -7.88 3.25
N LEU A 388 24.92 -7.92 4.53
CA LEU A 388 24.24 -7.19 5.59
C LEU A 388 25.25 -6.65 6.59
N SER A 389 25.15 -5.36 6.91
CA SER A 389 25.88 -4.77 8.03
C SER A 389 24.99 -3.88 8.88
N CYS A 390 25.28 -3.82 10.18
CA CYS A 390 24.57 -2.90 11.07
C CYS A 390 25.37 -2.50 12.31
N THR A 391 24.97 -1.41 12.95
CA THR A 391 25.62 -0.95 14.18
C THR A 391 25.25 -1.79 15.41
N ALA A 392 23.95 -2.07 15.59
CA ALA A 392 23.42 -2.75 16.78
C ALA A 392 22.53 -3.96 16.49
N GLY A 393 21.83 -3.97 15.36
CA GLY A 393 21.01 -5.07 14.81
C GLY A 393 19.79 -5.50 15.63
N ASP A 394 19.54 -4.88 16.78
CA ASP A 394 18.29 -5.02 17.50
C ASP A 394 17.11 -4.59 16.60
N GLY A 395 16.12 -5.47 16.42
CA GLY A 395 15.00 -5.22 15.50
C GLY A 395 15.30 -5.51 14.02
N VAL A 396 16.46 -6.11 13.71
CA VAL A 396 16.76 -6.64 12.37
C VAL A 396 16.48 -8.14 12.35
N THR A 397 15.57 -8.55 11.49
CA THR A 397 15.19 -9.95 11.28
C THR A 397 15.37 -10.36 9.82
N VAL A 398 15.94 -11.54 9.60
CA VAL A 398 16.14 -12.12 8.27
C VAL A 398 15.62 -13.54 8.25
N ARG A 399 14.72 -13.85 7.32
CA ARG A 399 14.13 -15.17 7.21
C ARG A 399 14.04 -15.62 5.76
N ASN A 400 14.18 -16.93 5.52
CA ASN A 400 14.01 -17.53 4.20
C ASN A 400 14.79 -16.83 3.07
N SER A 401 15.95 -16.26 3.38
CA SER A 401 16.72 -15.39 2.48
C SER A 401 18.07 -16.00 2.12
N LEU A 402 18.71 -15.46 1.08
CA LEU A 402 20.06 -15.84 0.66
C LEU A 402 20.99 -14.65 0.90
N LEU A 403 22.02 -14.87 1.73
CA LEU A 403 23.06 -13.87 2.00
C LEU A 403 24.38 -14.40 1.49
N VAL A 404 25.01 -13.67 0.58
CA VAL A 404 26.26 -14.08 -0.08
C VAL A 404 27.20 -12.90 -0.24
N SER A 405 28.50 -13.15 -0.30
CA SER A 405 29.54 -12.18 -0.63
C SER A 405 30.53 -12.79 -1.62
N ARG A 406 31.14 -11.98 -2.49
CA ARG A 406 32.06 -12.50 -3.51
C ARG A 406 33.37 -13.08 -2.98
N GLN A 407 33.65 -12.94 -1.68
CA GLN A 407 34.93 -13.30 -1.08
C GLN A 407 34.70 -14.18 0.14
N ALA A 408 35.76 -14.90 0.54
CA ALA A 408 35.84 -15.60 1.82
C ALA A 408 35.72 -14.70 3.08
N ALA A 409 35.35 -13.43 2.91
CA ALA A 409 35.02 -12.53 4.00
C ALA A 409 33.68 -12.94 4.62
N MET A 410 33.41 -12.39 5.81
CA MET A 410 32.10 -12.51 6.43
C MET A 410 31.07 -11.77 5.57
N GLU A 411 29.90 -12.34 5.34
CA GLU A 411 28.82 -11.71 4.58
C GLU A 411 27.84 -10.92 5.48
N VAL A 412 27.90 -11.15 6.80
CA VAL A 412 27.07 -10.48 7.81
C VAL A 412 27.95 -9.88 8.91
N ASP A 413 27.99 -8.55 9.02
CA ASP A 413 28.56 -7.84 10.19
C ASP A 413 27.46 -7.03 10.88
N CYS A 414 26.60 -7.74 11.60
CA CYS A 414 25.43 -7.14 12.22
C CYS A 414 25.22 -7.80 13.59
N PRO A 415 25.68 -7.18 14.70
CA PRO A 415 25.49 -7.74 16.03
C PRO A 415 23.98 -7.85 16.33
N ASN A 416 23.57 -8.83 17.14
CA ASN A 416 22.18 -9.04 17.58
C ASN A 416 21.11 -9.30 16.49
N VAL A 417 21.48 -9.35 15.20
CA VAL A 417 20.54 -9.74 14.14
C VAL A 417 19.98 -11.14 14.38
N THR A 418 18.69 -11.30 14.14
CA THR A 418 18.05 -12.63 14.13
C THR A 418 17.97 -13.12 12.69
N ILE A 419 18.72 -14.18 12.36
CA ILE A 419 18.68 -14.82 11.04
C ILE A 419 18.24 -16.26 11.22
N GLU A 420 17.15 -16.64 10.57
CA GLU A 420 16.58 -17.99 10.68
C GLU A 420 16.19 -18.54 9.32
N THR A 421 16.27 -19.88 9.15
CA THR A 421 15.77 -20.58 7.95
C THR A 421 16.30 -19.99 6.63
N SER A 422 17.51 -19.43 6.67
CA SER A 422 18.15 -18.75 5.56
C SER A 422 19.37 -19.54 5.08
N ALA A 423 19.90 -19.16 3.93
CA ALA A 423 21.12 -19.71 3.37
C ALA A 423 22.23 -18.66 3.38
N LEU A 424 23.40 -19.06 3.88
CA LEU A 424 24.57 -18.21 4.04
C LEU A 424 25.81 -18.99 3.60
N GLU A 425 26.89 -18.31 3.23
CA GLU A 425 28.19 -18.94 2.99
C GLU A 425 28.80 -19.44 4.30
N MET A 426 28.74 -18.60 5.34
CA MET A 426 29.21 -18.90 6.68
C MET A 426 28.32 -19.91 7.41
N MET A 427 28.88 -20.48 8.47
CA MET A 427 28.13 -21.34 9.38
C MET A 427 27.46 -20.50 10.46
N LEU A 428 26.13 -20.39 10.38
CA LEU A 428 25.29 -19.76 11.40
C LEU A 428 24.25 -20.77 11.89
N ALA A 429 24.07 -20.87 13.21
CA ALA A 429 23.11 -21.81 13.79
C ALA A 429 21.68 -21.53 13.27
N GLY A 430 20.89 -22.59 13.06
CA GLY A 430 19.51 -22.46 12.53
C GLY A 430 19.41 -22.16 11.03
N ASN A 431 20.55 -22.09 10.32
CA ASN A 431 20.61 -21.73 8.90
C ASN A 431 21.38 -22.78 8.09
N THR A 432 21.22 -22.72 6.77
CA THR A 432 21.92 -23.59 5.82
C THR A 432 23.24 -22.95 5.42
N SER A 433 24.35 -23.56 5.84
CA SER A 433 25.69 -23.16 5.36
C SER A 433 25.94 -23.75 3.96
N LEU A 434 26.23 -22.88 3.01
CA LEU A 434 26.54 -23.21 1.62
C LEU A 434 28.05 -23.40 1.39
N GLY A 435 28.87 -22.90 2.33
CA GLY A 435 30.31 -22.73 2.13
C GLY A 435 30.62 -21.52 1.25
N GLU A 436 31.91 -21.21 1.10
CA GLU A 436 32.37 -20.12 0.25
C GLU A 436 31.85 -20.27 -1.18
N MET A 437 31.32 -19.17 -1.73
CA MET A 437 30.90 -19.10 -3.12
C MET A 437 32.14 -19.10 -4.03
N ALA A 438 32.61 -20.30 -4.36
CA ALA A 438 33.86 -20.51 -5.09
C ALA A 438 33.85 -19.93 -6.53
N ASP A 439 32.67 -19.76 -7.13
CA ASP A 439 32.50 -19.04 -8.39
C ASP A 439 31.14 -18.32 -8.44
N LEU A 440 31.05 -17.30 -9.30
CA LEU A 440 29.84 -16.49 -9.46
C LEU A 440 28.76 -17.19 -10.31
N THR A 441 28.93 -18.47 -10.65
CA THR A 441 28.01 -19.20 -11.56
C THR A 441 26.72 -19.60 -10.89
N TRP A 442 26.62 -19.43 -9.56
CA TRP A 442 25.35 -19.59 -8.84
C TRP A 442 24.26 -18.72 -9.42
N PHE A 443 24.64 -17.57 -10.00
CA PHE A 443 23.76 -16.55 -10.51
C PHE A 443 23.92 -16.35 -12.02
N MET A 444 22.88 -15.86 -12.67
CA MET A 444 22.86 -15.53 -14.09
C MET A 444 23.87 -14.41 -14.44
N GLY A 445 24.03 -13.43 -13.55
CA GLY A 445 24.94 -12.32 -13.76
C GLY A 445 25.24 -11.53 -12.49
N TYR A 446 26.01 -12.13 -11.56
CA TYR A 446 26.34 -11.50 -10.27
C TYR A 446 26.90 -10.07 -10.41
N THR A 447 27.88 -9.88 -11.29
CA THR A 447 28.52 -8.56 -11.50
C THR A 447 27.65 -7.57 -12.27
N LEU A 448 26.51 -8.03 -12.78
CA LEU A 448 25.49 -7.23 -13.43
C LEU A 448 24.27 -7.03 -12.51
N GLY A 449 24.34 -7.50 -11.25
CA GLY A 449 23.23 -7.43 -10.31
C GLY A 449 22.07 -8.37 -10.66
N ASP A 450 22.28 -9.35 -11.54
CA ASP A 450 21.29 -10.37 -11.88
C ASP A 450 21.47 -11.58 -10.96
N PHE A 451 20.71 -11.57 -9.86
CA PHE A 451 20.72 -12.61 -8.82
C PHE A 451 19.69 -13.72 -9.05
N HIS A 452 19.15 -13.84 -10.27
CA HIS A 452 18.44 -15.07 -10.62
C HIS A 452 19.41 -16.25 -10.58
N LEU A 453 18.98 -17.37 -10.00
CA LEU A 453 19.84 -18.55 -9.89
C LEU A 453 20.03 -19.24 -11.23
N ALA A 454 21.29 -19.62 -11.51
CA ALA A 454 21.70 -20.41 -12.66
C ALA A 454 22.12 -21.82 -12.23
N THR A 455 23.27 -21.95 -11.56
CA THR A 455 23.78 -23.23 -11.03
C THR A 455 24.05 -23.17 -9.52
N PRO A 456 23.01 -23.05 -8.69
CA PRO A 456 23.18 -22.92 -7.25
C PRO A 456 23.54 -24.27 -6.58
N PRO A 457 24.11 -24.23 -5.35
CA PRO A 457 24.26 -25.43 -4.54
C PRO A 457 22.92 -26.10 -4.25
N ALA A 458 22.88 -27.43 -4.27
CA ALA A 458 21.65 -28.19 -4.05
C ALA A 458 21.01 -27.91 -2.67
N ALA A 459 21.83 -27.58 -1.66
CA ALA A 459 21.37 -27.26 -0.31
C ALA A 459 20.44 -26.03 -0.26
N LEU A 460 20.57 -25.09 -1.21
CA LEU A 460 19.71 -23.91 -1.28
C LEU A 460 18.24 -24.26 -1.54
N GLY A 461 17.98 -25.39 -2.23
CA GLY A 461 16.63 -25.85 -2.52
C GLY A 461 15.80 -26.26 -1.30
N THR A 462 16.43 -26.42 -0.13
CA THR A 462 15.78 -26.80 1.14
C THR A 462 16.07 -25.82 2.27
N ALA A 463 16.72 -24.68 1.98
CA ALA A 463 17.16 -23.76 3.03
C ALA A 463 15.99 -22.99 3.65
N ALA A 464 15.03 -22.56 2.83
CA ALA A 464 13.82 -21.86 3.25
C ALA A 464 12.72 -22.83 3.71
N THR A 465 11.96 -22.42 4.71
CA THR A 465 10.78 -23.15 5.21
C THR A 465 9.57 -22.23 5.25
N TRP A 466 8.45 -22.70 4.71
CA TRP A 466 7.17 -22.02 4.84
C TRP A 466 6.70 -22.01 6.31
N GLN A 467 6.25 -20.85 6.78
CA GLN A 467 5.67 -20.64 8.09
C GLN A 467 4.24 -20.10 7.96
N PRO A 468 3.37 -20.30 8.96
CA PRO A 468 2.09 -19.60 9.01
C PRO A 468 2.28 -18.08 8.84
N GLY A 469 1.43 -17.45 8.02
CA GLY A 469 1.58 -16.04 7.64
C GLY A 469 2.39 -15.82 6.35
N ASP A 470 3.16 -16.82 5.90
CA ASP A 470 3.70 -16.81 4.55
C ASP A 470 2.58 -17.14 3.55
N ARG A 471 1.91 -16.13 3.02
CA ARG A 471 0.89 -16.37 2.00
C ARG A 471 1.52 -16.82 0.68
N TRP A 472 0.91 -17.84 0.11
CA TRP A 472 1.18 -18.44 -1.19
C TRP A 472 0.45 -17.59 -2.24
N TRP A 473 1.17 -17.00 -3.20
CA TRP A 473 0.50 -16.40 -4.35
C TRP A 473 -0.16 -17.50 -5.19
N THR A 474 -1.47 -17.66 -5.10
CA THR A 474 -2.26 -18.32 -6.16
C THR A 474 -3.64 -17.70 -6.36
N SER A 475 -3.73 -16.41 -6.68
CA SER A 475 -5.01 -15.87 -7.17
C SER A 475 -5.46 -16.45 -8.53
N THR A 476 -4.67 -17.33 -9.19
CA THR A 476 -5.02 -17.88 -10.52
C THR A 476 -4.67 -19.35 -10.79
N GLY A 477 -4.34 -20.15 -9.77
CA GLY A 477 -4.05 -21.58 -9.97
C GLY A 477 -2.75 -21.88 -10.74
N SER A 478 -1.82 -20.91 -10.84
CA SER A 478 -0.45 -21.23 -11.24
C SER A 478 0.28 -21.83 -10.05
N ARG A 479 0.48 -23.16 -10.11
CA ARG A 479 1.22 -23.93 -9.10
C ARG A 479 2.59 -23.27 -8.84
N GLY A 480 2.90 -23.12 -7.55
CA GLY A 480 4.09 -22.50 -6.98
C GLY A 480 5.31 -22.42 -7.90
N ARG A 481 5.69 -21.19 -8.23
CA ARG A 481 7.07 -20.93 -8.63
C ARG A 481 7.95 -21.27 -7.44
N ARG A 482 8.98 -22.10 -7.66
CA ARG A 482 10.01 -22.35 -6.65
C ARG A 482 10.61 -21.00 -6.24
N TRP A 483 10.80 -20.83 -4.94
CA TRP A 483 11.38 -19.65 -4.26
C TRP A 483 12.62 -19.06 -4.92
N TRP A 484 13.40 -19.90 -5.59
CA TRP A 484 14.60 -19.51 -6.32
C TRP A 484 14.52 -19.87 -7.81
N GLY A 485 13.37 -19.64 -8.42
CA GLY A 485 12.96 -20.21 -9.69
C GLY A 485 13.67 -19.61 -10.90
N THR A 486 14.71 -20.30 -11.35
CA THR A 486 15.17 -20.43 -12.75
C THR A 486 14.14 -19.90 -13.76
N THR A 487 14.48 -18.79 -14.42
CA THR A 487 13.67 -18.10 -15.44
C THR A 487 13.51 -18.95 -16.70
N THR A 488 12.62 -19.95 -16.67
CA THR A 488 12.02 -20.47 -17.91
C THR A 488 10.62 -19.88 -18.03
N ARG A 489 10.54 -18.78 -18.79
CA ARG A 489 9.30 -18.05 -19.11
C ARG A 489 8.43 -18.92 -20.02
N GLU A 490 7.69 -19.90 -19.48
CA GLU A 490 6.64 -20.59 -20.22
C GLU A 490 5.44 -19.64 -20.39
N ARG A 491 5.41 -19.00 -21.55
CA ARG A 491 4.33 -18.11 -21.99
C ARG A 491 3.15 -18.97 -22.45
N THR A 492 2.34 -19.50 -21.53
CA THR A 492 1.04 -20.07 -21.90
C THR A 492 0.07 -18.92 -22.15
N GLY A 493 -0.14 -18.59 -23.42
CA GLY A 493 -1.22 -17.68 -23.82
C GLY A 493 -2.57 -18.29 -23.42
N ARG A 494 -3.27 -17.64 -22.48
CA ARG A 494 -4.71 -17.79 -22.32
C ARG A 494 -5.39 -16.98 -23.43
N GLU A 495 -5.81 -17.66 -24.49
CA GLU A 495 -6.91 -17.16 -25.32
C GLU A 495 -8.18 -17.20 -24.46
N ALA A 496 -8.70 -16.03 -24.10
CA ALA A 496 -10.05 -15.92 -23.57
C ALA A 496 -11.07 -16.21 -24.69
N PRO A 497 -12.18 -16.93 -24.43
CA PRO A 497 -13.20 -17.18 -25.43
C PRO A 497 -13.99 -15.89 -25.71
N ILE A 498 -13.89 -15.39 -26.94
CA ILE A 498 -14.72 -14.29 -27.45
C ILE A 498 -16.17 -14.80 -27.60
N HIS A 499 -17.08 -14.30 -26.77
CA HIS A 499 -18.52 -14.41 -27.02
C HIS A 499 -18.93 -13.49 -28.19
N PRO A 500 -19.80 -13.93 -29.12
CA PRO A 500 -20.09 -13.19 -30.35
C PRO A 500 -21.15 -12.11 -30.12
N LEU A 501 -20.74 -10.84 -30.23
CA LEU A 501 -21.68 -9.72 -30.34
C LEU A 501 -22.28 -9.64 -31.76
N ARG A 502 -23.60 -9.51 -31.78
CA ARG A 502 -24.46 -9.32 -32.96
C ARG A 502 -23.99 -8.14 -33.84
N THR A 503 -23.76 -8.43 -35.12
CA THR A 503 -23.55 -7.44 -36.18
C THR A 503 -24.79 -6.57 -36.44
N ALA A 504 -24.69 -5.26 -36.18
CA ALA A 504 -25.54 -4.25 -36.79
C ALA A 504 -24.84 -3.67 -38.03
N ARG A 505 -25.50 -3.74 -39.19
CA ARG A 505 -25.01 -3.22 -40.48
C ARG A 505 -25.03 -1.70 -40.51
N LEU A 506 -23.89 -1.08 -40.82
CA LEU A 506 -23.83 0.28 -41.38
C LEU A 506 -23.09 0.27 -42.72
N ARG A 507 -23.74 0.90 -43.71
CA ARG A 507 -23.31 0.99 -45.12
C ARG A 507 -22.20 2.05 -45.27
N SER A 508 -21.15 1.72 -46.02
CA SER A 508 -20.12 2.65 -46.49
C SER A 508 -20.60 3.49 -47.70
N PRO A 509 -20.19 4.76 -47.83
CA PRO A 509 -20.17 5.49 -49.10
C PRO A 509 -18.77 5.53 -49.75
N PRO A 510 -18.66 5.91 -51.05
CA PRO A 510 -17.57 5.46 -51.92
C PRO A 510 -16.32 6.35 -51.91
N GLN A 511 -15.18 5.72 -52.20
CA GLN A 511 -13.87 6.34 -52.43
C GLN A 511 -13.88 7.33 -53.60
N ARG A 512 -13.17 8.45 -53.42
CA ARG A 512 -12.73 9.33 -54.52
C ARG A 512 -11.22 9.53 -54.45
N SER A 513 -10.56 9.14 -55.53
CA SER A 513 -9.13 9.26 -55.81
C SER A 513 -8.71 10.70 -56.12
N GLY A 514 -7.57 11.15 -55.59
CA GLY A 514 -6.90 12.37 -56.05
C GLY A 514 -5.56 12.62 -55.35
N ARG A 515 -4.45 12.27 -56.00
CA ARG A 515 -3.07 12.69 -55.66
C ARG A 515 -2.80 14.12 -56.17
N PRO A 516 -2.01 14.92 -55.44
CA PRO A 516 -1.12 15.90 -56.05
C PRO A 516 0.37 15.67 -55.67
N PRO A 517 1.32 16.28 -56.42
CA PRO A 517 2.73 15.90 -56.43
C PRO A 517 3.60 16.65 -55.40
N ALA A 518 4.74 16.03 -55.08
CA ALA A 518 5.77 16.49 -54.13
C ALA A 518 6.57 17.72 -54.63
N PRO A 519 7.05 18.58 -53.72
CA PRO A 519 8.05 19.60 -54.04
C PRO A 519 9.50 19.15 -53.74
N SER A 520 10.42 19.59 -54.61
CA SER A 520 11.87 19.39 -54.60
C SER A 520 12.62 20.14 -53.48
N PRO A 521 13.85 19.71 -53.11
CA PRO A 521 14.64 20.31 -52.02
C PRO A 521 15.40 21.58 -52.45
N ARG A 522 15.49 22.56 -51.56
CA ARG A 522 16.37 23.75 -51.69
C ARG A 522 17.44 23.74 -50.60
N ALA A 523 18.60 24.26 -51.00
CA ALA A 523 19.91 24.16 -50.38
C ALA A 523 20.07 24.95 -49.07
N LEU A 524 21.00 24.45 -48.25
CA LEU A 524 21.55 25.03 -47.03
C LEU A 524 22.33 26.32 -47.32
N GLY A 525 22.06 27.36 -46.54
CA GLY A 525 22.83 28.60 -46.49
C GLY A 525 23.16 28.95 -45.03
N SER A 526 24.46 28.96 -44.73
CA SER A 526 25.10 29.28 -43.46
C SER A 526 25.15 30.79 -43.19
N CYS A 527 24.88 31.22 -41.95
CA CYS A 527 25.28 32.54 -41.43
C CYS A 527 25.75 32.43 -39.97
N ALA A 528 26.98 32.88 -39.72
CA ALA A 528 27.56 33.14 -38.41
C ALA A 528 27.30 34.61 -37.98
N PRO A 529 27.27 34.95 -36.68
CA PRO A 529 27.23 36.34 -36.23
C PRO A 529 28.62 36.88 -35.82
N SER A 530 28.88 38.12 -36.24
CA SER A 530 29.99 38.98 -35.84
C SER A 530 29.59 39.90 -34.67
N LEU A 531 30.46 40.03 -33.67
CA LEU A 531 30.39 41.02 -32.58
C LEU A 531 31.05 42.35 -33.00
N PRO A 532 30.60 43.52 -32.49
CA PRO A 532 31.36 44.76 -32.53
C PRO A 532 32.05 45.10 -31.20
N SER A 533 33.04 45.98 -31.33
CA SER A 533 34.05 46.47 -30.38
C SER A 533 33.58 47.10 -29.08
#